data_AF-A0A8T7AXM9-F1
#
_entry.id   AF-A0A8T7AXM9-F1
#
_cell.length_a   1.000
_cell.length_b   1.000
_cell.length_c   1.000
_cell.angle_alpha   90.00
_cell.angle_beta   90.00
_cell.angle_gamma   90.00
#
_symmetry.space_group_name_H-M   'P 1'
#
loop_
_entity.id
_entity.type
_entity.pdbx_description
1 polymer ?
#
loop_
_entity_poly.entity_id
_entity_poly.type
_entity_poly.pdbx_seq_one_letter_code
_entity_poly.pdbx_strand_id
1 'polypeptide(L)'
;NTFSSSRLYDSESQTYATVFGDFLNLRRRLGNRVIVAAADGRRLVPSQLRERIDEIDADLDRFGIDLVTILSLHRERDWRQRARVLTDDYAPANLLQGRGDD
;
A
#
# COMPACT_ATOMS: atom_id res chain seq x y z
N ASN A 1 7.01 -3.31 -3.55
CA ASN A 1 7.54 -2.83 -2.25
C ASN A 1 7.77 -1.34 -2.36
N THR A 2 7.03 -0.54 -1.59
CA THR A 2 7.33 0.89 -1.39
C THR A 2 7.60 1.19 0.09
N PHE A 3 8.26 2.31 0.40
CA PHE A 3 8.61 2.71 1.76
C PHE A 3 7.54 3.60 2.41
N SER A 4 7.08 3.13 3.56
CA SER A 4 6.06 3.74 4.41
C SER A 4 6.40 5.10 5.03
N SER A 5 7.68 5.47 5.03
CA SER A 5 8.22 6.70 5.63
C SER A 5 8.78 7.68 4.59
N SER A 6 8.56 7.41 3.30
CA SER A 6 9.04 8.26 2.21
C SER A 6 8.30 9.60 2.20
N ARG A 7 9.00 10.68 1.84
CA ARG A 7 8.38 11.98 1.52
C ARG A 7 7.37 11.87 0.38
N LEU A 8 7.46 10.81 -0.42
CA LEU A 8 6.58 10.52 -1.54
C LEU A 8 5.38 9.66 -1.17
N TYR A 9 5.26 9.24 0.09
CA TYR A 9 4.21 8.33 0.55
C TYR A 9 2.82 8.76 0.07
N ASP A 10 2.48 10.04 0.27
CA ASP A 10 1.17 10.56 -0.10
C ASP A 10 0.96 10.54 -1.63
N SER A 11 1.94 10.99 -2.40
CA SER A 11 1.89 11.04 -3.87
C SER A 11 1.86 9.64 -4.50
N GLU A 12 2.66 8.70 -4.01
CA GLU A 12 2.64 7.31 -4.47
C GLU A 12 1.30 6.65 -4.15
N SER A 13 0.79 6.83 -2.92
CA SER A 13 -0.51 6.27 -2.52
C SER A 13 -1.65 6.84 -3.37
N GLN A 14 -1.62 8.14 -3.66
CA GLN A 14 -2.60 8.76 -4.53
C GLN A 14 -2.50 8.24 -5.96
N THR A 15 -1.29 8.02 -6.46
CA THR A 15 -1.06 7.42 -7.79
C THR A 15 -1.66 6.03 -7.88
N TYR A 16 -1.39 5.16 -6.90
CA TYR A 16 -1.98 3.82 -6.87
C TYR A 16 -3.50 3.85 -6.74
N ALA A 17 -4.05 4.77 -5.94
CA ALA A 17 -5.50 4.94 -5.80
C ALA A 17 -6.16 5.39 -7.11
N THR A 18 -5.49 6.26 -7.88
CA THR A 18 -5.98 6.70 -9.20
C THR A 18 -5.98 5.57 -10.21
N VAL A 19 -5.00 4.65 -10.17
CA VAL A 19 -4.90 3.53 -11.13
C VAL A 19 -5.80 2.36 -10.74
N PHE A 20 -5.78 1.96 -9.47
CA PHE A 20 -6.42 0.73 -8.99
C PHE A 20 -7.72 0.95 -8.23
N GLY A 21 -8.08 2.19 -7.93
CA GLY A 21 -9.21 2.50 -7.05
C GLY A 21 -8.92 2.14 -5.60
N ASP A 22 -9.88 1.50 -4.92
CA ASP A 22 -9.72 1.10 -3.53
C ASP A 22 -8.78 -0.13 -3.42
N PHE A 23 -7.75 0.00 -2.60
CA PHE A 23 -6.78 -1.06 -2.33
C PHE A 23 -6.54 -1.26 -0.84
N LEU A 24 -6.08 -2.46 -0.46
CA LEU A 24 -5.62 -2.74 0.89
C LEU A 24 -4.16 -2.30 1.03
N ASN A 25 -3.94 -1.40 1.99
CA ASN A 25 -2.63 -0.93 2.36
C ASN A 25 -2.11 -1.72 3.56
N LEU A 26 -1.17 -2.64 3.35
CA LEU A 26 -0.54 -3.43 4.42
C LEU A 26 0.84 -2.85 4.72
N ARG A 27 1.01 -2.27 5.91
CA ARG A 27 2.25 -1.55 6.20
C ARG A 27 2.66 -1.58 7.67
N ARG A 28 3.97 -1.57 7.89
CA ARG A 28 4.57 -1.16 9.16
C ARG A 28 4.79 0.35 9.16
N ARG A 29 4.84 0.98 10.34
CA ARG A 29 5.08 2.43 10.47
C ARG A 29 6.36 2.88 9.76
N LEU A 30 7.40 2.05 9.82
CA LEU A 30 8.67 2.24 9.16
C LEU A 30 8.97 0.99 8.32
N GLY A 31 9.56 1.16 7.14
CA GLY A 31 9.94 0.07 6.25
C GLY A 31 8.94 -0.21 5.13
N ASN A 32 8.81 -1.49 4.77
CA ASN A 32 8.10 -1.93 3.57
C ASN A 32 6.58 -1.84 3.70
N ARG A 33 5.96 -1.59 2.55
CA ARG A 33 4.53 -1.58 2.32
C ARG A 33 4.18 -2.50 1.15
N VAL A 34 3.12 -3.28 1.36
CA VAL A 34 2.49 -4.12 0.34
C VAL A 34 1.13 -3.53 0.03
N ILE A 35 0.83 -3.42 -1.26
CA ILE A 35 -0.48 -2.98 -1.76
C ILE A 35 -1.14 -4.20 -2.40
N VAL A 36 -2.38 -4.47 -2.00
CA VAL A 36 -3.21 -5.50 -2.61
C VAL A 36 -4.41 -4.82 -3.23
N ALA A 37 -4.59 -4.97 -4.53
CA ALA A 37 -5.70 -4.42 -5.28
C ALA A 37 -6.31 -5.50 -6.17
N ALA A 38 -7.60 -5.37 -6.47
CA ALA A 38 -8.24 -6.26 -7.41
C ALA A 38 -8.04 -5.77 -8.85
N ALA A 39 -7.79 -6.70 -9.78
CA ALA A 39 -7.53 -6.37 -11.18
C ALA A 39 -8.73 -5.74 -11.89
N ASP A 40 -9.94 -6.05 -11.43
CA ASP A 40 -11.21 -5.50 -11.92
C ASP A 40 -11.62 -4.19 -11.21
N GLY A 41 -10.75 -3.65 -10.34
CA GLY A 41 -11.01 -2.43 -9.57
C GLY A 41 -12.07 -2.60 -8.47
N ARG A 42 -12.52 -3.82 -8.17
CA ARG A 42 -13.48 -4.03 -7.07
C ARG A 42 -12.82 -3.69 -5.74
N ARG A 43 -13.60 -3.07 -4.86
CA ARG A 43 -13.17 -2.80 -3.49
C ARG A 43 -12.93 -4.10 -2.74
N LEU A 44 -11.72 -4.27 -2.22
CA LEU A 44 -11.41 -5.35 -1.29
C LEU A 44 -11.91 -4.97 0.10
N VAL A 45 -12.72 -5.85 0.70
CA VAL A 45 -13.23 -5.66 2.06
C VAL A 45 -12.41 -6.53 3.02
N PRO A 46 -11.85 -5.97 4.11
CA PRO A 46 -11.03 -6.74 5.05
C PRO A 46 -11.74 -7.97 5.65
N SER A 47 -13.06 -7.90 5.86
CA SER A 47 -13.84 -9.04 6.37
C SER A 47 -13.87 -10.21 5.38
N GLN A 48 -14.08 -9.94 4.10
CA GLN A 48 -14.04 -10.96 3.03
C GLN A 48 -12.66 -11.59 2.90
N LEU A 49 -11.59 -10.81 3.15
CA LEU A 49 -10.24 -11.34 3.17
C LEU A 49 -10.00 -12.26 4.37
N ARG A 50 -10.59 -11.96 5.53
CA ARG A 50 -10.44 -12.77 6.73
C ARG A 50 -11.02 -14.18 6.55
N GLU A 51 -12.21 -14.28 5.96
CA GLU A 51 -12.81 -15.57 5.60
C GLU A 51 -11.89 -16.39 4.70
N ARG A 52 -11.26 -15.75 3.70
CA ARG A 52 -10.29 -16.40 2.81
C ARG A 52 -9.00 -16.79 3.48
N ILE A 53 -8.54 -16.00 4.46
CA ILE A 53 -7.36 -16.33 5.25
C ILE A 53 -7.64 -17.60 6.04
N ASP A 54 -8.77 -17.68 6.74
CA ASP A 54 -9.14 -18.86 7.53
C ASP A 54 -9.19 -20.16 6.68
N GLU A 55 -9.50 -20.06 5.37
CA GLU A 55 -9.47 -21.18 4.43
C GLU A 55 -8.05 -21.67 4.07
N ILE A 56 -7.05 -20.78 4.04
CA ILE A 56 -5.70 -21.05 3.50
C ILE A 56 -4.58 -20.93 4.54
N ASP A 57 -4.89 -20.48 5.75
CA ASP A 57 -3.90 -20.18 6.80
C ASP A 57 -3.08 -21.43 7.14
N ALA A 58 -3.75 -22.58 7.29
CA ALA A 58 -3.09 -23.86 7.57
C ALA A 58 -2.08 -24.28 6.49
N ASP A 59 -2.35 -23.97 5.22
CA ASP A 59 -1.45 -24.29 4.11
C ASP A 59 -0.24 -23.36 4.05
N LEU A 60 -0.39 -22.12 4.53
CA LEU A 60 0.66 -21.10 4.48
C LEU A 60 1.50 -21.05 5.76
N ASP A 61 0.95 -21.47 6.89
CA ASP A 61 1.65 -21.59 8.16
C ASP A 61 2.85 -22.55 8.07
N ARG A 62 2.75 -23.60 7.25
CA ARG A 62 3.86 -24.53 6.96
C ARG A 62 5.09 -23.83 6.34
N PHE A 63 4.90 -22.66 5.75
CA PHE A 63 5.96 -21.83 5.17
C PHE A 63 6.38 -20.68 6.10
N GLY A 64 5.87 -20.64 7.34
CA GLY A 64 6.10 -19.58 8.31
C GLY A 64 5.42 -18.26 7.97
N ILE A 65 4.33 -18.31 7.18
CA ILE A 65 3.57 -17.13 6.77
C ILE A 65 2.31 -17.01 7.65
N ASP A 66 2.34 -16.08 8.59
CA ASP A 66 1.17 -15.74 9.42
C ASP A 66 0.33 -14.65 8.74
N LEU A 67 -0.75 -15.07 8.07
CA LEU A 67 -1.63 -14.17 7.34
C LEU A 67 -2.48 -13.28 8.26
N VAL A 68 -2.80 -13.75 9.47
CA VAL A 68 -3.55 -12.98 10.47
C VAL A 68 -2.72 -11.78 10.91
N THR A 69 -1.44 -11.99 11.22
CA THR A 69 -0.49 -10.92 11.54
C THR A 69 -0.32 -9.99 10.36
N ILE A 70 -0.22 -10.50 9.12
CA ILE A 70 -0.10 -9.66 7.92
C ILE A 70 -1.34 -8.77 7.74
N LEU A 71 -2.55 -9.32 7.90
CA LEU A 71 -3.80 -8.55 7.79
C LEU A 71 -3.89 -7.47 8.88
N SER A 72 -3.33 -7.69 10.08
CA SER A 72 -3.29 -6.67 11.15
C SER A 72 -2.48 -5.42 10.79
N LEU A 73 -1.58 -5.52 9.79
CA LEU A 73 -0.83 -4.39 9.24
C LEU A 73 -1.67 -3.51 8.33
N HIS A 74 -2.93 -3.88 8.06
CA HIS A 74 -3.84 -3.08 7.29
C HIS A 74 -4.04 -1.69 7.91
N ARG A 75 -3.94 -0.65 7.09
CA ARG A 75 -4.29 0.72 7.45
C ARG A 75 -5.37 1.22 6.51
N GLU A 76 -6.45 1.71 7.10
CA GLU A 76 -7.48 2.40 6.34
C GLU A 76 -6.90 3.75 5.89
N ARG A 77 -7.05 4.04 4.58
CA ARG A 77 -6.58 5.24 3.85
C ARG A 77 -5.97 6.33 4.75
N ASP A 78 -4.67 6.22 5.01
CA ASP A 78 -3.89 7.09 5.90
C ASP A 78 -3.00 8.09 5.13
N TRP A 79 -3.27 8.33 3.85
CA TRP A 79 -2.55 9.28 3.00
C TRP A 79 -3.41 10.49 2.60
N ARG A 80 -2.77 11.57 2.16
CA ARG A 80 -3.45 12.77 1.68
C ARG A 80 -4.05 12.55 0.29
N GLN A 81 -5.38 12.55 0.20
CA GLN A 81 -6.09 12.37 -1.09
C GLN A 81 -5.90 13.53 -2.08
N ARG A 82 -5.42 14.69 -1.62
CA ARG A 82 -5.08 15.84 -2.46
C ARG A 82 -3.61 15.87 -2.88
N ALA A 83 -2.85 14.82 -2.58
CA ALA A 83 -1.47 14.74 -3.01
C ALA A 83 -1.40 14.68 -4.55
N ARG A 84 -0.36 15.27 -5.11
CA ARG A 84 -0.17 15.24 -6.56
C ARG A 84 0.23 13.83 -6.98
N VAL A 85 -0.48 13.29 -7.97
CA VAL A 85 -0.15 12.01 -8.62
C VAL A 85 1.21 12.12 -9.32
N LEU A 86 2.01 11.06 -9.21
CA LEU A 86 3.29 10.95 -9.89
C LEU A 86 3.05 10.68 -11.38
N THR A 87 3.74 11.44 -12.21
CA THR A 87 3.78 11.29 -13.68
C THR A 87 5.24 11.24 -14.12
N ASP A 88 5.53 10.88 -15.35
CA ASP A 88 6.93 10.87 -15.84
C ASP A 88 7.58 12.26 -15.73
N ASP A 89 6.81 13.33 -15.95
CA ASP A 89 7.24 14.73 -15.72
C ASP A 89 7.34 15.12 -14.24
N TYR A 90 6.76 14.33 -13.33
CA TYR A 90 6.72 14.54 -11.88
C TYR A 90 7.22 13.28 -11.14
N ALA A 91 8.37 12.78 -11.60
CA ALA A 91 8.96 11.57 -11.08
C ALA A 91 9.60 11.77 -9.68
N PRO A 92 9.67 10.71 -8.85
CA PRO A 92 10.34 10.69 -7.55
C PRO A 92 11.71 11.38 -7.51
N ALA A 93 12.54 11.20 -8.55
CA ALA A 93 13.89 11.75 -8.61
C ALA A 93 13.90 13.29 -8.58
N ASN A 94 12.97 13.93 -9.30
CA ASN A 94 12.86 15.39 -9.37
C ASN A 94 12.45 15.99 -8.01
N LEU A 95 11.66 15.25 -7.24
CA LEU A 95 11.16 15.67 -5.94
C LEU A 95 12.16 15.49 -4.80
N LEU A 96 13.07 14.53 -4.93
CA LEU A 96 14.11 14.27 -3.95
C LEU A 96 15.31 15.21 -4.12
N GLN A 97 15.56 15.73 -5.34
CA GLN A 97 16.68 16.63 -5.61
C GLN A 97 16.37 18.13 -5.43
N GLY A 98 15.10 18.55 -5.50
CA GLY A 98 14.72 19.97 -5.54
C GLY A 98 14.78 20.77 -4.22
N ARG A 99 15.46 20.32 -3.16
CA ARG A 99 15.61 21.08 -1.91
C ARG A 99 16.97 20.80 -1.23
N GLY A 100 18.02 21.09 -1.97
CA GLY A 100 19.41 21.09 -1.51
C GLY A 100 19.97 22.48 -1.18
N ASP A 101 19.34 23.56 -1.64
CA ASP A 101 19.80 24.94 -1.41
C ASP A 101 18.60 25.84 -1.11
N ASP A 102 18.46 26.23 0.16
CA ASP A 102 17.86 27.47 0.67
C ASP A 102 18.13 27.57 2.18
#